data_AF-A0A1Q7ZQI6-F1
#
_entry.id   AF-A0A1Q7ZQI6-F1
#
_cell.length_a   1.000
_cell.length_b   1.000
_cell.length_c   1.000
_cell.angle_alpha   90.00
_cell.angle_beta   90.00
_cell.angle_gamma   90.00
#
_symmetry.space_group_name_H-M   'P 1'
#
loop_
_entity.id
_entity.type
_entity.pdbx_description
1 polymer ?
#
loop_
_entity_poly.entity_id
_entity_poly.type
_entity_poly.pdbx_seq_one_letter_code
_entity_poly.pdbx_strand_id
1 'polypeptide(L)'
;MGKESGEAHRERAEKTLHAINEFKRYLDGVETELSHMSKKFSNREIAQGVGFAAIGIHEALTYLGIVKKVIEKTERIVSKRNNVSMNETDGLPSATGELQ
;
A
#
# COMPACT_ATOMS: atom_id res chain seq x y z
N MET A 1 24.87 19.67 -8.71
CA MET A 1 24.65 18.33 -8.12
C MET A 1 23.21 18.25 -7.61
N GLY A 2 22.23 17.96 -8.46
CA GLY A 2 20.80 17.94 -8.07
C GLY A 2 19.95 16.87 -8.77
N LYS A 3 20.45 16.23 -9.84
CA LYS A 3 19.70 15.21 -10.59
C LYS A 3 19.71 13.82 -9.93
N GLU A 4 20.80 13.43 -9.28
CA GLU A 4 20.95 12.10 -8.65
C GLU A 4 20.01 11.87 -7.46
N SER A 5 19.67 12.94 -6.72
CA SER A 5 18.77 12.83 -5.56
C SER A 5 17.31 12.61 -5.98
N GLY A 6 16.83 13.30 -7.01
CA GLY A 6 15.46 13.15 -7.52
C GLY A 6 15.20 11.77 -8.13
N GLU A 7 16.19 11.23 -8.85
CA GLU A 7 16.09 9.92 -9.48
C GLU A 7 16.07 8.77 -8.46
N ALA A 8 16.91 8.84 -7.42
CA ALA A 8 16.89 7.88 -6.31
C ALA A 8 15.57 7.93 -5.50
N HIS A 9 14.97 9.12 -5.34
CA HIS A 9 13.67 9.26 -4.69
C HIS A 9 12.54 8.66 -5.52
N ARG A 10 12.55 8.85 -6.85
CA ARG A 10 11.59 8.26 -7.78
C ARG A 10 11.67 6.74 -7.80
N GLU A 11 12.87 6.19 -7.96
CA GLU A 11 13.10 4.74 -7.96
C GLU A 11 12.62 4.09 -6.64
N ARG A 12 12.88 4.75 -5.51
CA ARG A 12 12.37 4.29 -4.21
C ARG A 12 10.84 4.31 -4.13
N ALA A 13 10.20 5.34 -4.67
CA ALA A 13 8.74 5.44 -4.70
C ALA A 13 8.12 4.33 -5.56
N GLU A 14 8.69 4.08 -6.75
CA GLU A 14 8.26 3.00 -7.65
C GLU A 14 8.39 1.61 -7.00
N LYS A 15 9.53 1.31 -6.38
CA LYS A 15 9.73 0.07 -5.61
C LYS A 15 8.71 -0.07 -4.48
N THR A 16 8.41 1.03 -3.80
CA THR A 16 7.41 1.05 -2.71
C THR A 16 6.00 0.78 -3.24
N LEU A 17 5.61 1.40 -4.37
CA LEU A 17 4.32 1.15 -5.00
C LEU A 17 4.19 -0.29 -5.49
N HIS A 18 5.26 -0.85 -6.07
CA HIS A 18 5.30 -2.24 -6.47
C HIS A 18 5.09 -3.17 -5.27
N ALA A 19 5.81 -2.96 -4.16
CA ALA A 19 5.63 -3.73 -2.94
C ALA A 19 4.21 -3.61 -2.36
N ILE A 20 3.59 -2.42 -2.41
CA ILE A 20 2.21 -2.20 -1.98
C ILE A 20 1.23 -3.03 -2.83
N ASN A 21 1.43 -3.07 -4.14
CA ASN A 21 0.56 -3.85 -5.03
C ASN A 21 0.67 -5.36 -4.80
N GLU A 22 1.89 -5.86 -4.60
CA GLU A 22 2.11 -7.26 -4.21
C GLU A 22 1.44 -7.59 -2.87
N PHE A 23 1.55 -6.67 -1.90
CA PHE A 23 0.90 -6.85 -0.60
C PHE A 23 -0.63 -6.85 -0.71
N LYS A 24 -1.23 -5.97 -1.52
CA LYS A 24 -2.69 -5.99 -1.80
C LYS A 24 -3.13 -7.33 -2.36
N ARG A 25 -2.43 -7.86 -3.36
CA ARG A 25 -2.72 -9.18 -3.95
C ARG A 25 -2.64 -10.31 -2.92
N TYR A 26 -1.65 -10.26 -2.03
CA TYR A 26 -1.53 -11.21 -0.93
C TYR A 26 -2.74 -11.14 0.01
N LEU A 27 -3.15 -9.93 0.43
CA LEU A 27 -4.30 -9.73 1.31
C LEU A 27 -5.61 -10.19 0.68
N ASP A 28 -5.79 -10.05 -0.64
CA ASP A 28 -6.95 -10.58 -1.36
C ASP A 28 -7.02 -12.12 -1.31
N GLY A 29 -5.86 -12.77 -1.41
CA GLY A 29 -5.74 -14.22 -1.23
C GLY A 29 -6.13 -14.65 0.20
N VAL A 30 -5.61 -13.94 1.21
CA VAL A 30 -5.96 -14.19 2.61
C VAL A 30 -7.46 -14.00 2.87
N GLU A 31 -8.07 -12.94 2.32
CA GLU A 31 -9.51 -12.70 2.44
C GLU A 31 -10.33 -13.84 1.84
N THR A 32 -9.88 -14.36 0.69
CA THR A 32 -10.53 -15.49 0.01
C THR A 32 -10.50 -16.75 0.88
N GLU A 33 -9.33 -17.10 1.43
CA GLU A 33 -9.17 -18.28 2.30
C GLU A 33 -9.97 -18.15 3.59
N LEU A 34 -9.95 -16.98 4.24
CA LEU A 34 -10.76 -16.71 5.44
C LEU A 34 -12.26 -16.78 5.14
N SER A 35 -12.69 -16.24 4.01
CA SER A 35 -14.10 -16.30 3.58
C SER A 35 -14.54 -17.73 3.26
N HIS A 36 -13.62 -18.57 2.77
CA HIS A 36 -13.90 -19.99 2.55
C HIS A 36 -13.99 -20.74 3.88
N MET A 37 -13.05 -20.51 4.80
CA MET A 37 -13.09 -21.08 6.15
C MET A 37 -14.38 -20.70 6.90
N SER A 38 -14.86 -19.46 6.76
CA SER A 38 -16.07 -18.99 7.45
C SER A 38 -17.35 -19.67 6.99
N LYS A 39 -17.34 -20.25 5.79
CA LYS A 39 -18.47 -21.03 5.26
C LYS A 39 -18.43 -22.48 5.71
N LYS A 40 -17.24 -22.98 6.07
CA LYS A 40 -17.00 -24.40 6.36
C LYS A 40 -16.99 -24.73 7.85
N PHE A 41 -16.55 -23.79 8.69
CA PHE A 41 -16.38 -24.01 10.12
C PHE A 41 -17.12 -22.95 10.94
N SER A 42 -17.70 -23.38 12.05
CA SER A 42 -18.24 -22.46 13.04
C SER A 42 -17.11 -21.70 13.76
N ASN A 43 -17.44 -20.52 14.29
CA ASN A 43 -16.49 -19.76 15.13
C ASN A 43 -15.96 -20.55 16.32
N ARG A 44 -16.76 -21.47 16.86
CA ARG A 44 -16.36 -22.33 17.97
C ARG A 44 -15.29 -23.34 17.55
N GLU A 45 -15.47 -24.00 16.41
CA GLU A 45 -14.49 -24.96 15.87
C GLU A 45 -13.17 -24.27 15.52
N ILE A 46 -13.24 -23.08 14.91
CA ILE A 46 -12.06 -22.28 14.60
C ILE A 46 -11.33 -21.89 15.89
N ALA A 47 -12.04 -21.31 16.87
CA ALA A 47 -11.46 -20.86 18.13
C ALA A 47 -10.75 -21.99 18.90
N GLN A 48 -11.33 -23.20 18.88
CA GLN A 48 -10.70 -24.37 19.49
C GLN A 48 -9.38 -24.77 18.80
N GLY A 49 -9.28 -24.60 17.48
CA GLY A 49 -8.07 -24.92 16.71
C GLY A 49 -6.95 -23.87 16.82
N VAL A 50 -7.28 -22.60 17.03
CA VAL A 50 -6.29 -21.50 17.09
C VAL A 50 -5.95 -21.02 18.51
N GLY A 51 -6.66 -21.49 19.54
CA GLY A 51 -6.36 -21.15 20.94
C GLY A 51 -6.70 -19.71 21.35
N PHE A 52 -7.53 -19.01 20.58
CA PHE A 52 -8.05 -17.68 20.92
C PHE A 52 -9.46 -17.79 21.52
N ALA A 53 -9.91 -16.73 22.22
CA ALA A 53 -11.32 -16.55 22.55
C ALA A 53 -12.18 -16.68 21.27
N ALA A 54 -13.48 -16.94 21.39
CA ALA A 54 -14.41 -17.10 20.26
C ALA A 54 -14.66 -15.80 19.46
N ILE A 55 -13.62 -14.99 19.28
CA ILE A 55 -13.46 -13.93 18.30
C ILE A 55 -13.55 -14.62 16.94
N GLY A 56 -14.73 -14.53 16.34
CA GLY A 56 -15.07 -15.26 15.13
C GLY A 56 -14.27 -14.81 13.92
N ILE A 57 -14.25 -15.66 12.91
CA ILE A 57 -13.61 -15.37 11.62
C ILE A 57 -14.12 -14.08 10.95
N HIS A 58 -15.34 -13.66 11.28
CA HIS A 58 -15.90 -12.39 10.85
C HIS A 58 -15.15 -11.17 11.40
N GLU A 59 -14.62 -11.26 12.62
CA GLU A 59 -13.82 -10.19 13.20
C GLU A 59 -12.44 -10.14 12.55
N ALA A 60 -11.83 -11.29 12.27
CA ALA A 60 -10.59 -11.37 11.49
C ALA A 60 -10.75 -10.76 10.09
N LEU A 61 -11.85 -11.07 9.40
CA LEU A 61 -12.23 -10.44 8.12
C LEU A 61 -12.43 -8.92 8.27
N THR A 62 -13.00 -8.46 9.39
CA THR A 62 -13.16 -7.03 9.68
C THR A 62 -11.81 -6.33 9.83
N TYR A 63 -10.89 -6.89 10.62
CA TYR A 63 -9.54 -6.34 10.77
C TYR A 63 -8.77 -6.34 9.44
N LEU A 64 -8.90 -7.40 8.64
CA LEU A 64 -8.32 -7.46 7.31
C LEU A 64 -8.86 -6.32 6.42
N GLY A 65 -10.16 -6.05 6.47
CA GLY A 65 -10.77 -4.91 5.78
C GLY A 65 -10.19 -3.55 6.21
N ILE A 66 -9.88 -3.37 7.50
CA ILE A 66 -9.21 -2.16 8.00
C ILE A 66 -7.79 -2.07 7.44
N VAL A 67 -7.02 -3.15 7.49
CA VAL A 67 -5.65 -3.20 6.95
C VAL A 67 -5.64 -2.84 5.47
N LYS A 68 -6.53 -3.42 4.66
CA LYS A 68 -6.65 -3.10 3.23
C LYS A 68 -6.87 -1.60 2.98
N LYS A 69 -7.77 -0.96 3.76
CA LYS A 69 -8.01 0.50 3.67
C LYS A 69 -6.79 1.35 4.03
N VAL A 70 -6.03 0.94 5.05
CA VAL A 70 -4.77 1.62 5.45
C VAL A 70 -3.72 1.51 4.34
N ILE A 71 -3.62 0.35 3.70
CA ILE A 71 -2.70 0.14 2.57
C ILE A 71 -3.09 0.99 1.37
N GLU A 72 -4.38 1.06 0.99
CA GLU A 72 -4.84 1.97 -0.05
C GLU A 72 -4.54 3.44 0.26
N LYS A 73 -4.69 3.85 1.53
CA LYS A 73 -4.34 5.21 1.94
C LYS A 73 -2.84 5.46 1.78
N THR A 74 -2.02 4.49 2.15
CA THR A 74 -0.55 4.53 2.00
C THR A 74 -0.17 4.64 0.53
N GLU A 75 -0.77 3.84 -0.34
CA GLU A 75 -0.59 3.90 -1.80
C GLU A 75 -0.84 5.31 -2.33
N ARG A 76 -1.99 5.92 -2.00
CA ARG A 76 -2.34 7.28 -2.42
C ARG A 76 -1.32 8.33 -1.95
N ILE A 77 -0.76 8.17 -0.75
CA ILE A 77 0.27 9.07 -0.21
C ILE A 77 1.57 8.94 -1.01
N VAL A 78 2.01 7.71 -1.28
CA VAL A 78 3.24 7.44 -2.03
C VAL A 78 3.10 7.93 -3.48
N SER A 79 1.98 7.63 -4.15
CA SER A 79 1.72 8.09 -5.52
C SER A 79 1.70 9.62 -5.63
N LYS A 80 1.07 10.31 -4.68
CA LYS A 80 1.05 11.79 -4.67
C LYS A 80 2.44 12.38 -4.48
N ARG A 81 3.26 11.82 -3.60
CA ARG A 81 4.64 12.26 -3.38
C ARG A 81 5.48 12.12 -4.66
N ASN A 82 5.25 11.06 -5.43
CA ASN A 82 5.94 10.84 -6.71
C ASN A 82 5.57 11.90 -7.76
N ASN A 83 4.29 12.27 -7.87
CA ASN A 83 3.83 13.27 -8.84
C ASN A 83 4.31 14.70 -8.53
N VAL A 84 4.42 15.06 -7.24
CA VAL A 84 4.94 16.39 -6.84
C VAL A 84 6.41 16.55 -7.21
N SER A 85 7.22 15.49 -7.06
CA SER A 85 8.62 15.48 -7.52
C SER A 85 8.76 15.64 -9.03
N MET A 86 7.74 15.29 -9.82
CA MET A 86 7.75 15.47 -11.28
C MET A 86 7.62 16.96 -11.67
N ASN A 87 6.81 17.73 -10.93
CA ASN A 87 6.54 19.13 -11.22
C ASN A 87 7.67 20.09 -10.80
N GLU A 88 8.54 19.70 -9.87
CA GLU A 88 9.69 20.52 -9.48
C GLU A 88 10.81 20.54 -10.54
N THR A 89 10.81 19.58 -11.48
CA THR A 89 11.81 19.48 -12.56
C THR A 89 11.48 20.29 -13.82
N ASP A 90 10.22 20.71 -14.02
CA ASP A 90 9.79 21.45 -15.22
C ASP A 90 9.68 22.98 -15.00
N GLY A 91 10.02 23.47 -13.80
CA GLY A 91 9.74 24.84 -13.36
C GLY A 91 10.91 25.82 -13.35
N LEU A 92 12.01 25.59 -14.08
CA LEU A 92 13.09 26.58 -14.20
C LEU A 92 13.08 27.24 -15.59
N PRO A 93 12.41 28.40 -15.77
CA PRO A 93 12.62 29.19 -16.97
C PRO A 93 14.07 29.69 -16.96
N SER A 94 14.82 29.28 -18.00
CA SER A 94 16.16 29.76 -18.30
C SER A 94 16.15 31.27 -18.51
N ALA A 95 16.30 32.04 -17.45
CA ALA A 95 16.65 33.46 -17.52
C ALA A 95 18.18 33.57 -17.55
N THR A 96 18.76 33.42 -18.74
CA THR A 96 20.12 33.92 -19.00
C THR A 96 19.95 35.12 -19.91
N GLY A 97 20.00 36.30 -19.31
CA GLY A 97 19.93 37.58 -19.99
C GLY A 97 21.05 37.74 -21.00
N GLU A 98 20.69 38.31 -22.14
CA GLU A 98 21.60 38.95 -23.06
C GLU A 98 22.39 40.03 -22.31
N LEU A 99 23.72 39.99 -22.39
CA LEU A 99 24.56 41.15 -22.15
C LEU A 99 25.30 41.46 -23.44
N GLN A 100 25.12 42.72 -23.86
CA GLN A 100 25.80 43.42 -24.96
C GLN A 100 27.31 43.27 -24.95
#